data_AF-A0A7S4N1K7-F1
#
_entry.id   AF-A0A7S4N1K7-F1
#
_cell.length_a   1.000
_cell.length_b   1.000
_cell.length_c   1.000
_cell.angle_alpha   90.00
_cell.angle_beta   90.00
_cell.angle_gamma   90.00
#
_symmetry.space_group_name_H-M   'P 1'
#
loop_
_entity.id
_entity.type
_entity.pdbx_description
1 polymer ?
#
loop_
_entity_poly.entity_id
_entity_poly.type
_entity_poly.pdbx_seq_one_letter_code
_entity_poly.pdbx_strand_id
1 'polypeptide(L)'
;VAPDQTGAASGKLYMDAGDGYGYRTGAHAYVAYTYADRTLSAATLSGGGYGANELERVELLGVPAPSAVTLRTPTSELPLSFSHQPATGRLVIRKPAVKMADTDWTIVLA
;
A
#
# COMPACT_ATOMS: atom_id res chain seq x y z
N VAL A 1 2.13 6.42 5.43
CA VAL A 1 3.40 6.56 4.69
C VAL A 1 4.02 7.89 5.07
N ALA A 2 5.25 7.88 5.57
CA ALA A 2 6.00 9.08 5.94
C ALA A 2 7.30 9.08 5.14
N PRO A 3 7.36 9.78 3.99
CA PRO A 3 8.57 9.92 3.21
C PRO A 3 9.69 10.63 3.99
N ASP A 4 10.92 10.21 3.74
CA ASP A 4 12.12 10.87 4.22
C ASP A 4 12.43 12.15 3.41
N GLN A 5 13.59 12.76 3.66
CA GLN A 5 14.03 13.97 2.97
C GLN A 5 14.27 13.79 1.47
N THR A 6 14.44 12.54 1.00
CA THR A 6 14.57 12.21 -0.43
C THR A 6 13.22 11.97 -1.09
N GLY A 7 12.13 12.02 -0.32
CA GLY A 7 10.79 11.73 -0.80
C GLY A 7 10.48 10.23 -0.90
N ALA A 8 11.28 9.38 -0.25
CA ALA A 8 11.11 7.93 -0.27
C ALA A 8 10.62 7.38 1.08
N ALA A 9 9.88 6.28 1.07
CA ALA A 9 9.56 5.53 2.28
C ALA A 9 9.58 4.03 1.99
N SER A 10 9.87 3.22 3.00
CA SER A 10 9.71 1.77 2.91
C SER A 10 9.13 1.20 4.19
N GLY A 11 8.49 0.05 4.05
CA GLY A 11 7.93 -0.68 5.17
C GLY A 11 7.68 -2.13 4.78
N LYS A 12 7.46 -2.98 5.78
CA LYS A 12 7.07 -4.36 5.55
C LYS A 12 5.90 -4.69 6.46
N LEU A 13 5.02 -5.56 5.97
CA LEU A 13 3.90 -6.08 6.73
C LEU A 13 3.97 -7.60 6.72
N TYR A 14 3.94 -8.16 7.92
CA TYR A 14 3.81 -9.59 8.14
C TYR A 14 2.40 -9.86 8.68
N MET A 15 1.73 -10.87 8.14
CA MET A 15 0.40 -11.31 8.57
C MET A 15 0.38 -12.84 8.64
N ASP A 16 -0.17 -13.37 9.72
CA ASP A 16 -0.51 -14.78 9.87
C ASP A 16 -1.77 -14.88 10.75
N ALA A 17 -2.07 -16.08 11.24
CA ALA A 17 -3.23 -16.29 12.10
C ALA A 17 -3.11 -15.69 13.50
N GLY A 18 -1.90 -15.27 13.91
CA GLY A 18 -1.63 -14.85 15.28
C GLY A 18 -1.75 -15.98 16.31
N ASP A 19 -2.09 -17.19 15.87
CA ASP A 19 -2.19 -18.40 16.67
C ASP A 19 -1.50 -19.61 15.99
N GLY A 20 -1.10 -20.57 16.82
CA GLY A 20 -0.44 -21.78 16.36
C GLY A 20 0.90 -21.56 15.65
N TYR A 21 1.19 -22.45 14.69
CA TYR A 21 2.50 -22.52 14.01
C TYR A 21 2.39 -22.59 12.48
N GLY A 22 1.25 -22.20 11.90
CA GLY A 22 1.02 -22.28 10.45
C GLY A 22 2.06 -21.53 9.62
N TYR A 23 2.61 -20.44 10.17
CA TYR A 23 3.70 -19.69 9.54
C TYR A 23 4.94 -20.54 9.24
N ARG A 24 5.22 -21.59 10.02
CA ARG A 24 6.37 -22.48 9.80
C ARG A 24 6.20 -23.33 8.54
N THR A 25 4.96 -23.53 8.11
CA THR A 25 4.61 -24.26 6.89
C THR A 25 4.17 -23.32 5.76
N GLY A 26 4.41 -22.01 5.89
CA GLY A 26 4.14 -21.01 4.85
C GLY A 26 2.74 -20.39 4.88
N ALA A 27 1.92 -20.67 5.90
CA ALA A 27 0.61 -20.05 6.07
C ALA A 27 0.75 -18.65 6.71
N HIS A 28 1.37 -17.74 5.97
CA HIS A 28 1.58 -16.33 6.31
C HIS A 28 1.60 -15.52 5.03
N ALA A 29 1.57 -14.20 5.15
CA ALA A 29 1.88 -13.26 4.09
C ALA A 29 2.95 -12.29 4.56
N TYR A 30 3.95 -12.05 3.73
CA TYR A 30 4.97 -11.04 3.98
C TYR A 30 5.10 -10.13 2.77
N VAL A 31 4.86 -8.84 2.97
CA VAL A 31 4.70 -7.86 1.88
C VAL A 31 5.63 -6.69 2.13
N ALA A 32 6.34 -6.26 1.09
CA ALA A 32 7.10 -5.02 1.08
C ALA A 32 6.26 -3.89 0.51
N TYR A 33 6.29 -2.74 1.18
CA TYR A 33 5.78 -1.48 0.66
C TYR A 33 6.93 -0.53 0.38
N THR A 34 6.91 0.08 -0.79
CA THR A 34 7.89 1.10 -1.19
C THR A 34 7.16 2.31 -1.75
N TYR A 35 7.49 3.49 -1.26
CA TYR A 35 7.10 4.75 -1.85
C TYR A 35 8.34 5.44 -2.42
N ALA A 36 8.36 5.68 -3.72
CA ALA A 36 9.38 6.44 -4.42
C ALA A 36 8.78 7.00 -5.71
N ASP A 37 9.31 8.11 -6.21
CA ASP A 37 8.89 8.70 -7.49
C ASP A 37 7.36 8.83 -7.61
N ARG A 38 6.72 9.32 -6.53
CA ARG A 38 5.26 9.50 -6.43
C ARG A 38 4.44 8.22 -6.63
N THR A 39 5.04 7.06 -6.40
CA THR A 39 4.39 5.76 -6.55
C THR A 39 4.54 4.96 -5.27
N LEU A 40 3.41 4.53 -4.69
CA LEU A 40 3.38 3.55 -3.60
C LEU A 40 3.15 2.16 -4.20
N SER A 41 4.06 1.23 -3.97
CA SER A 41 3.99 -0.14 -4.48
C SER A 41 3.90 -1.14 -3.33
N ALA A 42 3.19 -2.23 -3.57
CA ALA A 42 3.19 -3.43 -2.74
C ALA A 42 3.71 -4.61 -3.53
N ALA A 43 4.68 -5.34 -2.94
CA ALA A 43 5.26 -6.54 -3.52
C ALA A 43 5.22 -7.68 -2.51
N THR A 44 4.65 -8.81 -2.89
CA THR A 44 4.65 -10.01 -2.05
C THR A 44 6.05 -10.61 -1.99
N LEU A 45 6.64 -10.69 -0.81
CA LEU A 45 7.98 -11.24 -0.59
C LEU A 45 7.97 -12.76 -0.38
N SER A 46 7.00 -13.27 0.40
CA SER A 46 6.87 -14.70 0.70
C SER A 46 5.51 -15.03 1.29
N GLY A 47 5.18 -16.33 1.28
CA GLY A 47 3.92 -16.83 1.82
C GLY A 47 2.77 -16.74 0.83
N GLY A 48 1.55 -16.99 1.30
CA GLY A 48 0.32 -16.81 0.54
C GLY A 48 -0.91 -17.35 1.26
N GLY A 49 -2.10 -17.07 0.73
CA GLY A 49 -3.36 -17.60 1.27
C GLY A 49 -3.88 -16.83 2.49
N TYR A 50 -3.29 -15.67 2.78
CA TYR A 50 -3.72 -14.74 3.84
C TYR A 50 -4.39 -13.49 3.21
N GLY A 51 -5.39 -13.74 2.36
CA GLY A 51 -5.92 -12.76 1.40
C GLY A 51 -7.28 -12.14 1.74
N ALA A 52 -7.76 -12.26 2.98
CA ALA A 52 -9.06 -11.70 3.38
C ALA A 52 -9.00 -10.20 3.70
N ASN A 53 -7.82 -9.67 4.07
CA ASN A 53 -7.66 -8.27 4.43
C ASN A 53 -7.50 -7.40 3.18
N GLU A 54 -8.21 -6.27 3.16
CA GLU A 54 -8.14 -5.27 2.09
C GLU A 54 -7.58 -3.94 2.59
N LEU A 55 -6.90 -3.23 1.70
CA LEU A 55 -6.44 -1.87 1.94
C LEU A 55 -7.59 -0.88 1.79
N GLU A 56 -8.05 -0.33 2.91
CA GLU A 56 -9.18 0.61 2.94
C GLU A 56 -8.75 2.09 2.93
N ARG A 57 -7.50 2.40 3.27
CA ARG A 57 -7.01 3.78 3.38
C ARG A 57 -5.51 3.86 3.27
N VAL A 58 -5.03 4.86 2.53
CA VAL A 58 -3.62 5.27 2.54
C VAL A 58 -3.53 6.71 2.99
N GLU A 59 -2.61 6.98 3.92
CA GLU A 59 -2.23 8.35 4.27
C GLU A 59 -0.77 8.59 3.92
N LEU A 60 -0.49 9.68 3.22
CA LEU A 60 0.86 10.18 2.97
C LEU A 60 1.03 11.54 3.67
N LEU A 61 2.17 11.72 4.33
CA LEU A 61 2.50 12.92 5.07
C LEU A 61 3.54 13.75 4.31
N GLY A 62 3.43 15.08 4.34
CA GLY A 62 4.42 15.97 3.75
C GLY A 62 4.52 15.88 2.22
N VAL A 63 3.47 15.39 1.53
CA VAL A 63 3.47 15.29 0.07
C VAL A 63 2.69 16.45 -0.56
N PRO A 64 3.09 16.94 -1.75
CA PRO A 64 2.30 17.91 -2.49
C PRO A 64 0.98 17.29 -2.99
N ALA A 65 -0.03 18.13 -3.21
CA ALA A 65 -1.32 17.69 -3.71
C ALA A 65 -1.16 17.09 -5.13
N PRO A 66 -1.65 15.87 -5.39
CA PRO A 66 -1.67 15.31 -6.73
C PRO A 66 -2.83 15.85 -7.55
N SER A 67 -2.69 15.82 -8.87
CA SER A 67 -3.79 16.13 -9.80
C SER A 67 -4.73 14.93 -10.00
N ALA A 68 -4.20 13.72 -9.86
CA ALA A 68 -4.94 12.46 -9.91
C ALA A 68 -4.24 11.39 -9.06
N VAL A 69 -5.03 10.42 -8.60
CA VAL A 69 -4.51 9.22 -7.92
C VAL A 69 -5.07 8.01 -8.62
N THR A 70 -4.20 7.09 -9.01
CA THR A 70 -4.58 5.91 -9.79
C THR A 70 -4.04 4.64 -9.14
N LEU A 71 -4.93 3.69 -8.89
CA LEU A 71 -4.58 2.32 -8.53
C LEU A 71 -4.30 1.52 -9.79
N ARG A 72 -3.22 0.73 -9.78
CA ARG A 72 -2.88 -0.25 -10.79
C ARG A 72 -2.69 -1.61 -10.15
N THR A 73 -3.27 -2.61 -10.78
CA THR A 73 -3.11 -4.04 -10.49
C THR A 73 -2.72 -4.74 -11.80
N PRO A 74 -2.33 -6.03 -11.78
CA PRO A 74 -2.01 -6.75 -13.01
C PRO A 74 -3.15 -6.81 -14.04
N THR A 75 -4.39 -6.62 -13.60
CA THR A 75 -5.60 -6.79 -14.44
C THR A 75 -6.43 -5.52 -14.60
N SER A 76 -6.13 -4.44 -13.88
CA SER A 76 -6.95 -3.23 -13.91
C SER A 76 -6.21 -1.97 -13.50
N GLU A 77 -6.71 -0.83 -13.98
CA GLU A 77 -6.31 0.50 -13.59
C GLU A 77 -7.57 1.31 -13.23
N LEU A 78 -7.60 1.89 -12.04
CA LEU A 78 -8.79 2.52 -11.46
C LEU A 78 -8.44 3.88 -10.82
N PRO A 79 -9.19 4.96 -11.10
CA PRO A 79 -9.01 6.21 -10.39
C PRO A 79 -9.47 6.08 -8.93
N LEU A 80 -8.73 6.70 -8.01
CA LEU A 80 -9.08 6.75 -6.59
C LEU A 80 -9.46 8.16 -6.16
N SER A 81 -10.47 8.25 -5.29
CA SER A 81 -10.80 9.51 -4.60
C SER A 81 -9.79 9.82 -3.50
N PHE A 82 -9.46 11.10 -3.35
CA PHE A 82 -8.52 11.55 -2.32
C PHE A 82 -8.89 12.95 -1.77
N SER A 83 -8.33 13.29 -0.63
CA SER A 83 -8.36 14.64 -0.06
C SER A 83 -6.95 15.06 0.36
N HIS A 84 -6.59 16.33 0.16
CA HIS A 84 -5.30 16.89 0.57
C HIS A 84 -5.51 18.05 1.55
N GLN A 85 -4.69 18.12 2.59
CA GLN A 85 -4.65 19.24 3.53
C GLN A 85 -3.36 20.06 3.30
N PRO A 86 -3.43 21.22 2.63
CA PRO A 86 -2.25 21.99 2.24
C PRO A 86 -1.34 22.39 3.40
N ALA A 87 -1.90 22.75 4.55
CA ALA A 87 -1.14 23.18 5.72
C ALA A 87 -0.21 22.10 6.31
N THR A 88 -0.51 20.82 6.08
CA THR A 88 0.25 19.68 6.63
C THR A 88 0.86 18.78 5.56
N GLY A 89 0.53 19.01 4.29
CA GLY A 89 0.86 18.08 3.21
C GLY A 89 0.24 16.69 3.38
N ARG A 90 -0.83 16.57 4.19
CA ARG A 90 -1.49 15.29 4.45
C ARG A 90 -2.41 14.94 3.29
N LEU A 91 -2.06 13.87 2.57
CA LEU A 91 -2.89 13.26 1.54
C LEU A 91 -3.57 12.01 2.10
N VAL A 92 -4.88 11.93 1.92
CA VAL A 92 -5.69 10.77 2.30
C VAL A 92 -6.31 10.19 1.03
N ILE A 93 -5.96 8.95 0.70
CA ILE A 93 -6.51 8.19 -0.42
C ILE A 93 -7.55 7.21 0.15
N ARG A 94 -8.77 7.28 -0.37
CA ARG A 94 -9.93 6.56 0.18
C ARG A 94 -10.21 5.28 -0.60
N LYS A 95 -10.35 4.18 0.14
CA LYS A 95 -10.83 2.86 -0.31
C LYS A 95 -10.16 2.35 -1.60
N PRO A 96 -8.84 2.08 -1.60
CA PRO A 96 -8.20 1.34 -2.69
C PRO A 96 -8.83 -0.05 -2.94
N ALA A 97 -9.33 -0.72 -1.90
CA ALA A 97 -10.03 -2.01 -1.97
C ALA A 97 -9.21 -3.11 -2.70
N VAL A 98 -7.90 -3.12 -2.48
CA VAL A 98 -7.00 -4.17 -2.96
C VAL A 98 -6.61 -5.09 -1.82
N LYS A 99 -6.40 -6.36 -2.13
CA LYS A 99 -5.90 -7.32 -1.16
C LYS A 99 -4.54 -6.89 -0.62
N MET A 100 -4.36 -7.06 0.69
CA MET A 100 -3.11 -6.74 1.36
C MET A 100 -1.99 -7.72 1.02
N ALA A 101 -2.33 -8.92 0.54
CA ALA A 101 -1.43 -10.00 0.15
C ALA A 101 -1.90 -10.67 -1.16
N ASP A 102 -1.06 -11.56 -1.71
CA ASP A 102 -1.34 -12.40 -2.89
C ASP A 102 -1.53 -11.64 -4.22
N THR A 103 -1.44 -10.31 -4.21
CA THR A 103 -1.58 -9.48 -5.41
C THR A 103 -0.71 -8.25 -5.27
N ASP A 104 0.23 -8.08 -6.21
CA ASP A 104 1.01 -6.87 -6.31
C ASP A 104 0.15 -5.73 -6.84
N TRP A 105 0.37 -4.53 -6.33
CA TRP A 105 -0.37 -3.33 -6.76
C TRP A 105 0.49 -2.09 -6.62
N THR A 106 0.14 -1.05 -7.36
CA THR A 106 0.74 0.28 -7.23
C THR A 106 -0.32 1.37 -7.17
N ILE A 107 -0.05 2.43 -6.42
CA ILE A 107 -0.85 3.65 -6.37
C ILE A 107 0.05 4.79 -6.84
N VAL A 108 -0.30 5.37 -7.98
CA VAL A 108 0.47 6.43 -8.66
C VAL A 108 -0.18 7.79 -8.37
N LEU A 109 0.63 8.76 -7.96
CA LEU A 109 0.22 10.15 -7.72
C LEU A 109 0.72 11.02 -8.89
N ALA A 110 -0.19 11.55 -9.70
CA ALA A 110 0.14 12.48 -10.79
C ALA A 110 0.51 13.87 -10.25
#